data_AF-A0A0G4L1U9-F1
#
_entry.id   AF-A0A0G4L1U9-F1
#
_cell.length_a   1.000
_cell.length_b   1.000
_cell.length_c   1.000
_cell.angle_alpha   90.00
_cell.angle_beta   90.00
_cell.angle_gamma   90.00
#
_symmetry.space_group_name_H-M   'P 1'
#
loop_
_entity.id
_entity.type
_entity.pdbx_description
1 polymer ?
#
loop_
_entity_poly.entity_id
_entity_poly.type
_entity_poly.pdbx_seq_one_letter_code
_entity_poly.pdbx_strand_id
1 'polypeptide(L)'
;MPLDLVDRIRSFPLFQSASEDFLAAIGNHLRPQVHAAQDTILHEGEDARAMYWIVRGVVAVTSRDGEAVFAELKAGSFFGEIGVLMD
;
A
#
# COMPACT_ATOMS: atom_id res chain seq x y z
N MET A 1 -3.48 -4.01 -17.97
CA MET A 1 -3.58 -3.29 -16.69
C MET A 1 -4.52 -2.11 -16.87
N PRO A 2 -5.35 -1.76 -15.86
CA PRO A 2 -6.00 -0.46 -15.83
C PRO A 2 -4.96 0.65 -16.02
N LEU A 3 -5.24 1.63 -16.89
CA LEU A 3 -4.28 2.70 -17.22
C LEU A 3 -3.86 3.50 -15.97
N ASP A 4 -4.74 3.59 -14.97
CA ASP A 4 -4.48 4.30 -13.72
C ASP A 4 -3.54 3.55 -12.75
N LEU A 5 -3.26 2.27 -13.00
CA LEU A 5 -2.42 1.48 -12.08
C LEU A 5 -0.94 1.85 -12.18
N VAL A 6 -0.45 2.14 -13.38
CA VAL A 6 0.93 2.62 -13.58
C VAL A 6 1.13 3.96 -12.88
N ASP A 7 0.16 4.87 -13.02
CA ASP A 7 0.20 6.19 -12.37
C ASP A 7 0.21 6.08 -10.84
N ARG A 8 -0.56 5.13 -10.28
CA ARG A 8 -0.57 4.84 -8.84
C ARG A 8 0.76 4.26 -8.34
N ILE A 9 1.39 3.37 -9.10
CA ILE A 9 2.71 2.86 -8.72
C ILE A 9 3.72 4.00 -8.78
N ARG A 10 3.68 4.83 -9.82
CA ARG A 10 4.57 5.99 -10.01
C ARG A 10 4.38 7.09 -8.95
N SER A 11 3.22 7.15 -8.29
CA SER A 11 3.00 8.11 -7.19
C SER A 11 3.83 7.80 -5.94
N PHE A 12 4.38 6.59 -5.81
CA PHE A 12 5.32 6.28 -4.75
C PHE A 12 6.69 6.90 -5.07
N PRO A 13 7.29 7.73 -4.18
CA PRO A 13 8.53 8.45 -4.48
C PRO A 13 9.67 7.59 -5.00
N LEU A 14 9.80 6.35 -4.52
CA LEU A 14 10.82 5.41 -4.98
C LEU A 14 10.71 5.07 -6.48
N PHE A 15 9.51 5.13 -7.05
CA PHE A 15 9.21 4.71 -8.42
C PHE A 15 9.02 5.87 -9.40
N GLN A 16 9.20 7.12 -8.98
CA GLN A 16 8.99 8.28 -9.87
C GLN A 16 9.90 8.25 -11.10
N SER A 17 11.17 7.87 -10.91
CA SER A 17 12.18 7.77 -11.97
C SER A 17 12.29 6.38 -12.60
N ALA A 18 11.42 5.44 -12.22
CA ALA A 18 11.46 4.09 -12.77
C ALA A 18 11.00 4.06 -14.23
N SER A 19 11.58 3.14 -15.01
CA SER A 19 11.20 2.90 -16.40
C SER A 19 9.79 2.32 -16.51
N GLU A 20 9.12 2.54 -17.64
CA GLU A 20 7.79 1.98 -17.88
C GLU A 20 7.78 0.45 -17.83
N ASP A 21 8.81 -0.20 -18.36
CA ASP A 21 8.94 -1.67 -18.32
C ASP A 21 9.00 -2.20 -16.88
N PHE A 22 9.71 -1.50 -15.99
CA PHE A 22 9.77 -1.87 -14.58
C PHE A 22 8.42 -1.69 -13.87
N LEU A 23 7.73 -0.57 -14.13
CA LEU A 23 6.39 -0.33 -13.59
C LEU A 23 5.38 -1.37 -14.11
N ALA A 24 5.49 -1.75 -15.37
CA ALA A 24 4.67 -2.81 -15.96
C ALA A 24 4.96 -4.16 -15.30
N ALA A 25 6.23 -4.47 -15.01
CA ALA A 25 6.63 -5.67 -14.29
C ALA A 25 6.02 -5.70 -12.88
N ILE A 26 6.12 -4.62 -12.10
CA ILE A 26 5.45 -4.50 -10.79
C ILE A 26 3.95 -4.76 -10.95
N GLY A 27 3.33 -4.09 -11.92
CA GLY A 27 1.90 -4.24 -12.22
C GLY A 27 1.45 -5.67 -12.45
N ASN A 28 2.28 -6.50 -13.10
CA ASN A 28 2.00 -7.92 -13.32
C ASN A 28 2.12 -8.78 -12.03
N HIS A 29 2.87 -8.31 -11.04
CA HIS A 29 3.03 -8.97 -9.75
C HIS A 29 2.03 -8.52 -8.69
N LEU A 30 1.26 -7.46 -8.94
CA LEU A 30 0.23 -7.01 -8.02
C LEU A 30 -0.86 -8.07 -7.81
N ARG A 31 -1.42 -8.08 -6.60
CA ARG A 31 -2.50 -8.97 -6.18
C ARG A 31 -3.64 -8.14 -5.60
N PRO A 32 -4.85 -8.18 -6.20
CA PRO A 32 -6.01 -7.52 -5.62
C PRO A 32 -6.31 -8.09 -4.23
N GLN A 33 -6.57 -7.20 -3.27
CA GLN A 33 -7.06 -7.57 -1.94
C GLN A 33 -8.30 -6.75 -1.62
N VAL A 34 -9.27 -7.40 -0.98
CA VAL A 34 -10.52 -6.78 -0.55
C VAL A 34 -10.67 -7.07 0.93
N HIS A 35 -10.84 -6.01 1.69
CA HIS A 35 -11.00 -6.03 3.14
C HIS A 35 -12.36 -5.40 3.49
N ALA A 36 -13.06 -5.98 4.45
CA ALA A 36 -14.28 -5.42 5.01
C ALA A 36 -13.95 -4.22 5.91
N ALA A 37 -14.99 -3.45 6.26
CA ALA A 37 -14.82 -2.42 7.27
C ALA A 37 -14.37 -3.05 8.58
N GLN A 38 -13.39 -2.42 9.24
CA GLN A 38 -12.79 -2.87 10.51
C GLN A 38 -11.87 -4.11 10.41
N ASP A 39 -11.62 -4.66 9.23
CA ASP A 39 -10.58 -5.67 9.05
C ASP A 39 -9.21 -5.07 9.36
N THR A 40 -8.38 -5.84 10.09
CA THR A 40 -6.97 -5.51 10.25
C THR A 40 -6.17 -6.06 9.08
N ILE A 41 -5.46 -5.18 8.37
CA ILE A 41 -4.67 -5.56 7.18
C ILE A 41 -3.27 -6.03 7.56
N LEU A 42 -2.66 -5.39 8.56
CA LEU A 42 -1.33 -5.72 9.10
C LEU A 42 -1.22 -5.28 10.56
N HIS A 43 -0.36 -5.96 11.33
CA HIS A 43 0.01 -5.55 12.67
C HIS A 43 1.45 -5.04 12.74
N GLU A 44 1.69 -4.06 13.62
CA GLU A 44 3.04 -3.60 13.95
C GLU A 44 3.87 -4.76 14.53
N GLY A 45 5.06 -4.97 13.99
CA GLY A 45 6.00 -6.01 14.43
C GLY A 45 5.84 -7.37 13.75
N GLU A 46 4.90 -7.50 12.82
CA GLU A 46 4.84 -8.67 11.93
C GLU A 46 5.84 -8.56 10.79
N ASP A 47 6.37 -9.71 10.34
CA ASP A 47 7.24 -9.79 9.16
C ASP A 47 6.55 -9.18 7.93
N ALA A 48 7.14 -8.13 7.37
CA ALA A 48 6.57 -7.47 6.21
C ALA A 48 6.85 -8.28 4.95
N ARG A 49 5.76 -8.67 4.26
CA ARG A 49 5.82 -9.48 3.03
C ARG A 49 5.36 -8.74 1.78
N ALA A 50 4.72 -7.58 1.96
CA ALA A 50 4.16 -6.79 0.89
C ALA A 50 3.96 -5.33 1.35
N MET A 51 3.99 -4.43 0.38
CA MET A 51 3.45 -3.07 0.53
C MET A 51 2.14 -2.95 -0.26
N TYR A 52 1.32 -1.97 0.10
CA TYR A 52 -0.05 -1.86 -0.38
C TYR A 52 -0.32 -0.50 -0.99
N TRP A 53 -1.13 -0.46 -2.05
CA TRP A 53 -1.74 0.76 -2.58
C TRP A 53 -3.25 0.74 -2.34
N ILE A 54 -3.79 1.85 -1.84
CA ILE A 54 -5.23 1.99 -1.63
C ILE A 54 -5.87 2.41 -2.95
N VAL A 55 -6.56 1.47 -3.60
CA VAL A 55 -7.32 1.74 -4.83
C VAL A 55 -8.65 2.43 -4.49
N ARG A 56 -9.33 1.97 -3.44
CA ARG A 56 -10.61 2.51 -2.95
C ARG A 56 -10.75 2.25 -1.45
N GLY A 57 -11.39 3.16 -0.74
CA GLY A 57 -11.66 3.05 0.70
C GLY A 57 -10.74 3.95 1.54
N VAL A 58 -10.76 3.70 2.84
CA VAL A 58 -9.95 4.41 3.84
C VAL A 58 -9.35 3.36 4.77
N VAL A 59 -8.07 3.52 5.10
CA VAL A 59 -7.35 2.69 6.07
C VAL A 59 -6.95 3.58 7.24
N ALA A 60 -7.30 3.19 8.45
CA ALA A 60 -6.86 3.85 9.66
C ALA A 60 -5.54 3.24 10.15
N VAL A 61 -4.59 4.09 10.52
CA VAL A 61 -3.38 3.68 11.23
C VAL A 61 -3.64 3.91 12.71
N THR A 62 -3.64 2.84 13.51
CA THR A 62 -4.06 2.89 14.92
C THR A 62 -2.98 2.44 15.87
N SER A 63 -3.17 2.72 17.17
CA SER A 63 -2.46 2.02 18.24
C SER A 63 -2.83 0.53 18.25
N ARG A 64 -1.99 -0.30 18.90
CA ARG A 64 -2.20 -1.75 18.96
C ARG A 64 -3.51 -2.17 19.64
N ASP A 65 -4.02 -1.36 20.56
CA ASP A 65 -5.31 -1.56 21.22
C ASP A 65 -6.50 -0.97 20.41
N GLY A 66 -6.23 -0.28 19.31
CA GLY A 66 -7.25 0.33 18.44
C GLY A 66 -7.86 1.63 19.00
N GLU A 67 -7.44 2.10 20.17
CA GLU A 67 -8.05 3.24 20.87
C GLU A 67 -7.63 4.59 20.27
N ALA A 68 -6.41 4.69 19.72
CA ALA A 68 -5.91 5.90 19.08
C ALA A 68 -5.81 5.73 17.57
N VAL A 69 -6.31 6.70 16.81
CA VAL A 69 -6.09 6.81 15.36
C VAL A 69 -5.01 7.86 15.10
N PHE A 70 -3.88 7.42 14.55
CA PHE A 70 -2.74 8.29 14.22
C PHE A 70 -2.91 8.95 12.86
N ALA A 71 -3.49 8.24 11.88
CA ALA A 71 -3.70 8.75 10.53
C ALA A 71 -4.84 8.01 9.83
N GLU A 72 -5.42 8.67 8.82
CA GLU A 72 -6.31 8.06 7.85
C GLU A 72 -5.68 8.15 6.45
N LEU A 73 -5.49 6.99 5.82
CA LEU A 73 -4.97 6.86 4.48
C LEU A 73 -6.12 6.66 3.50
N LYS A 74 -6.15 7.44 2.42
CA LYS A 74 -7.24 7.43 1.43
C LYS A 74 -6.77 6.81 0.13
N ALA A 75 -7.69 6.66 -0.82
CA ALA A 75 -7.34 6.22 -2.18
C ALA A 75 -6.18 7.04 -2.76
N GLY A 76 -5.18 6.36 -3.33
CA GLY A 76 -3.93 6.93 -3.80
C GLY A 76 -2.78 6.90 -2.79
N SER A 77 -3.07 6.74 -1.49
CA SER A 77 -2.04 6.46 -0.49
C SER A 77 -1.53 5.03 -0.58
N PHE A 78 -0.36 4.79 0.01
CA PHE A 78 0.26 3.49 0.17
C PHE A 78 0.68 3.29 1.64
N PHE A 79 0.95 2.06 2.04
CA PHE A 79 1.43 1.72 3.38
C PHE A 79 2.12 0.35 3.40
N GLY A 80 2.81 0.05 4.51
CA GLY A 80 3.55 -1.21 4.71
C GLY A 80 4.92 -1.24 4.02
N GLU A 81 5.31 -0.16 3.36
CA GLU A 81 6.56 -0.03 2.62
C GLU A 81 7.79 -0.05 3.52
N ILE A 82 7.69 0.47 4.76
CA ILE A 82 8.80 0.53 5.70
C ILE A 82 9.36 -0.88 5.96
N GLY A 83 8.49 -1.83 6.31
CA GLY A 83 8.95 -3.20 6.59
C GLY A 83 9.48 -3.93 5.36
N VAL A 84 9.11 -3.52 4.14
CA VAL A 84 9.62 -4.14 2.91
C VAL A 84 10.95 -3.53 2.45
N LEU A 85 11.18 -2.24 2.72
CA LEU A 85 12.28 -1.47 2.14
C LEU A 85 13.40 -1.14 3.14
N MET A 86 13.12 -1.20 4.44
CA MET A 86 14.06 -0.77 5.50
C MET A 86 14.60 -1.91 6.37
N ASP A 87 14.36 -3.16 5.97
CA ASP A 87 15.01 -4.35 6.57
C ASP A 87 16.40 -4.63 5.98
#